data_AF-A0A9Q7TXC6-F1
#
_entry.id   AF-A0A9Q7TXC6-F1
#
_cell.length_a   1.000
_cell.length_b   1.000
_cell.length_c   1.000
_cell.angle_alpha   90.00
_cell.angle_beta   90.00
_cell.angle_gamma   90.00
#
_symmetry.space_group_name_H-M   'P 1'
#
loop_
_entity.id
_entity.type
_entity.pdbx_description
1 polymer ?
#
loop_
_entity_poly.entity_id
_entity_poly.type
_entity_poly.pdbx_seq_one_letter_code
_entity_poly.pdbx_strand_id
1 'polypeptide(L)'
;MPPRVDSVALLEHTMQIVRDAHSDWHEDQILERAFAMMNFQPNASQTKKIPKSVLSIISQIVKLNENNWAIWEPMFMDCIHPIKNAKRTLTGEIPVGHDDYDEELDSHLLGLILSSCNHGPNSRIDTYAVREHDKEEQLGSSLYKKLRAALTINDKVKLSTIHDRVHEIKLLNCNIVNLGKELDKIWNDTTRLGSHMDEKLKKSTLYHCVKDDWLYTQTVDSLKATQPGCNYEYAYHALAKKYQEAELSGRIRATARVASNRSSTGQANGHRQVLNQEGYNRGRCDPANPNEPAKCYKYRQPGHIAINCTNTTHHIVHDEGKLIASMPKQGSVDTAGYEWLRVQAIGDTTLRVRDVKIPLTDVLHIPNLSKNLLSVPVLTENGARVIFEESGATILQHDGSMVKSKTNQHKKRWEIHGDSLAAQFNDPLEGIDTGTSPAEHKGHTISKLWHERFRHPGRSKTKQIQAHYLGKETQLEHNAKDCNCCSQAKQTQARMGSSKTERA
;
A
#
# COMPACT_ATOMS: atom_id res chain seq x y z
N MET A 1 41.08 13.23 35.10
CA MET A 1 40.83 14.56 34.49
C MET A 1 41.68 14.66 33.24
N PRO A 2 41.10 14.89 32.05
CA PRO A 2 41.92 15.21 30.88
C PRO A 2 42.60 16.57 31.10
N PRO A 3 43.83 16.78 30.58
CA PRO A 3 44.55 18.04 30.75
C PRO A 3 43.78 19.18 30.07
N ARG A 4 43.60 20.29 30.78
CA ARG A 4 43.09 21.53 30.20
C ARG A 4 44.11 21.98 29.14
N VAL A 5 43.68 22.00 27.88
CA VAL A 5 44.46 22.59 26.79
C VAL A 5 44.55 24.09 27.05
N ASP A 6 45.76 24.61 27.13
CA ASP A 6 46.01 26.04 27.29
C ASP A 6 45.59 26.76 26.02
N SER A 7 44.54 27.58 26.10
CA SER A 7 43.99 28.32 24.97
C SER A 7 45.00 29.29 24.34
N VAL A 8 46.00 29.72 25.12
CA VAL A 8 47.08 30.59 24.63
C VAL A 8 48.03 29.80 23.73
N ALA A 9 48.45 28.61 24.16
CA ALA A 9 49.30 27.73 23.35
C ALA A 9 48.62 27.29 22.04
N LEU A 10 47.29 27.09 22.06
CA LEU A 10 46.53 26.76 20.86
C LEU A 10 46.43 27.95 19.88
N LEU A 11 46.25 29.18 20.39
CA LEU A 11 46.26 30.39 19.57
C LEU A 11 47.64 30.61 18.93
N GLU A 12 48.71 30.51 19.70
CA GLU A 12 50.08 30.67 19.21
C GLU A 12 50.41 29.63 18.12
N HIS A 13 50.00 28.37 18.33
CA HIS A 13 50.18 27.31 17.34
C HIS A 13 49.40 27.60 16.05
N THR A 14 48.15 28.08 16.17
CA THR A 14 47.32 28.41 15.00
C THR A 14 47.86 29.63 14.26
N MET A 15 48.33 30.66 14.98
CA MET A 15 49.00 31.80 14.36
C MET A 15 50.27 31.40 13.62
N GLN A 16 51.04 30.43 14.14
CA GLN A 16 52.22 29.92 13.46
C GLN A 16 51.86 29.20 12.15
N ILE A 17 50.81 28.38 12.15
CA ILE A 17 50.31 27.73 10.92
C ILE A 17 49.92 28.79 9.86
N VAL A 18 49.29 29.89 10.28
CA VAL A 18 48.90 30.99 9.37
C VAL A 18 50.13 31.77 8.88
N ARG A 19 51.12 32.05 9.74
CA ARG A 19 52.41 32.67 9.33
C ARG A 19 53.12 31.84 8.26
N ASP A 20 53.19 30.53 8.47
CA ASP A 20 53.90 29.63 7.56
C ASP A 20 53.20 29.55 6.19
N ALA A 21 51.87 29.69 6.16
CA ALA A 21 51.07 29.72 4.94
C ALA A 21 51.07 31.08 4.22
N HIS A 22 51.32 32.17 4.94
CA HIS A 22 51.17 33.55 4.45
C HIS A 22 52.30 34.46 4.95
N SER A 23 53.48 34.32 4.35
CA SER A 23 54.70 35.04 4.77
C SER A 23 54.67 36.56 4.54
N ASP A 24 53.72 37.06 3.75
CA ASP A 24 53.54 38.46 3.40
C ASP A 24 52.45 39.18 4.21
N TRP A 25 51.77 38.47 5.11
CA TRP A 25 50.69 39.03 5.92
C TRP A 25 51.23 39.76 7.15
N HIS A 26 50.58 40.89 7.49
CA HIS A 26 50.85 41.61 8.73
C HIS A 26 50.25 40.86 9.93
N GLU A 27 50.84 40.98 11.12
CA GLU A 27 50.40 40.26 12.34
C GLU A 27 48.90 40.42 12.64
N ASP A 28 48.30 41.59 12.37
CA ASP A 28 46.86 41.79 12.59
C ASP A 28 45.98 40.91 11.68
N GLN A 29 46.41 40.66 10.44
CA GLN A 29 45.71 39.78 9.48
C GLN A 29 45.87 38.31 9.86
N ILE A 30 47.06 37.95 10.35
CA ILE A 30 47.37 36.60 10.84
C ILE A 30 46.54 36.29 12.07
N LEU A 31 46.47 37.24 13.00
CA LEU A 31 45.67 37.14 14.21
C LEU A 31 44.17 37.02 13.88
N GLU A 32 43.63 37.86 13.00
CA GLU A 32 42.23 37.79 12.57
C GLU A 32 41.91 36.43 11.90
N ARG A 33 42.83 35.91 11.09
CA ARG A 33 42.64 34.62 10.41
C ARG A 33 42.78 33.44 11.36
N ALA A 34 43.73 33.46 12.29
CA ALA A 34 43.86 32.46 13.35
C ALA A 34 42.60 32.44 14.22
N PHE A 35 42.07 33.62 14.55
CA PHE A 35 40.81 33.76 15.26
C PHE A 35 39.60 33.26 14.46
N ALA A 36 39.55 33.50 13.14
CA ALA A 36 38.54 32.92 12.27
C ALA A 36 38.64 31.40 12.18
N MET A 37 39.87 30.83 12.15
CA MET A 37 40.12 29.39 12.18
C MET A 37 39.73 28.76 13.52
N MET A 38 39.83 29.52 14.61
CA MET A 38 39.43 29.09 15.96
C MET A 38 38.02 29.57 16.38
N ASN A 39 37.26 30.23 15.50
CA ASN A 39 35.94 30.82 15.76
C ASN A 39 35.86 31.84 16.92
N PHE A 40 36.95 32.52 17.28
CA PHE A 40 36.94 33.58 18.30
C PHE A 40 36.94 34.96 17.63
N GLN A 41 35.81 35.67 17.50
CA GLN A 41 35.86 37.08 17.10
C GLN A 41 36.11 37.99 18.32
N PRO A 42 36.99 39.01 18.24
CA PRO A 42 37.12 40.03 19.27
C PRO A 42 35.90 40.98 19.23
N ASN A 43 35.37 41.29 20.41
CA ASN A 43 34.17 42.09 20.62
C ASN A 43 34.29 43.54 20.12
N ALA A 44 33.26 44.03 19.43
CA ALA A 44 32.79 45.42 19.55
C ALA A 44 31.29 45.54 19.20
N SER A 45 30.48 45.51 20.26
CA SER A 45 29.25 46.28 20.50
C SER A 45 27.96 46.08 19.69
N GLN A 46 27.85 45.13 18.76
CA GLN A 46 26.54 44.53 18.40
C GLN A 46 26.75 43.06 18.00
N THR A 47 27.18 42.24 18.96
CA THR A 47 27.37 40.80 18.74
C THR A 47 26.02 40.17 18.49
N LYS A 48 25.79 39.69 17.26
CA LYS A 48 24.73 38.71 17.00
C LYS A 48 24.86 37.61 18.06
N LYS A 49 23.90 37.52 18.98
CA LYS A 49 23.91 36.56 20.11
C LYS A 49 24.05 35.10 19.66
N ILE A 50 23.74 34.84 18.38
CA ILE A 50 23.92 33.55 17.72
C ILE A 50 25.06 33.64 16.70
N PRO A 51 26.12 32.83 16.83
CA PRO A 51 27.19 32.73 15.84
C PRO A 51 26.66 32.35 14.44
N LYS A 52 27.21 32.96 13.38
CA LYS A 52 26.86 32.63 11.99
C LYS A 52 27.09 31.15 11.64
N SER A 53 28.09 30.52 12.26
CA SER A 53 28.35 29.09 12.11
C SER A 53 27.17 28.23 12.58
N VAL A 54 26.54 28.58 13.71
CA VAL A 54 25.34 27.90 14.21
C VAL A 54 24.17 28.04 13.24
N LEU A 55 23.94 29.25 12.72
CA LEU A 55 22.89 29.49 11.70
C LEU A 55 23.12 28.64 10.44
N SER A 56 24.37 28.54 9.98
CA SER A 56 24.75 27.71 8.83
C SER A 56 24.47 26.23 9.09
N ILE A 57 24.88 25.70 10.24
CA ILE A 57 24.65 24.29 10.60
C ILE A 57 23.14 24.00 10.71
N ILE A 58 22.38 24.86 11.39
CA ILE A 58 20.93 24.70 11.55
C ILE A 58 20.22 24.68 10.19
N SER A 59 20.68 25.46 9.22
CA SER A 59 20.12 25.45 7.87
C SER A 59 20.30 24.11 7.13
N GLN A 60 21.28 23.30 7.55
CA GLN A 60 21.59 21.99 6.98
C GLN A 60 20.87 20.83 7.69
N ILE A 61 20.32 21.05 8.89
CA ILE A 61 19.54 20.04 9.61
C ILE A 61 18.24 19.78 8.81
N VAL A 62 17.83 18.51 8.75
CA VAL A 62 16.53 18.12 8.17
C VAL A 62 15.42 18.94 8.83
N LYS A 63 14.55 19.56 8.04
CA LYS A 63 13.45 20.38 8.57
C LYS A 63 12.54 19.56 9.51
N LEU A 64 12.18 20.15 10.63
CA LEU A 64 11.29 19.55 11.62
C LEU A 64 9.91 19.32 11.01
N ASN A 65 9.41 18.10 11.16
CA ASN A 65 8.05 17.70 10.81
C ASN A 65 7.49 16.77 11.90
N GLU A 66 6.25 16.34 11.73
CA GLU A 66 5.52 15.51 12.68
C GLU A 66 6.08 14.09 12.90
N ASN A 67 7.07 13.66 12.10
CA ASN A 67 7.61 12.30 12.08
C ASN A 67 9.10 12.20 12.41
N ASN A 68 9.80 13.31 12.63
CA ASN A 68 11.25 13.28 12.86
C ASN A 68 11.67 13.99 14.15
N TRP A 69 10.76 14.24 15.09
CA TRP A 69 11.08 14.88 16.37
C TRP A 69 12.25 14.20 17.09
N ALA A 70 12.21 12.87 17.22
CA ALA A 70 13.25 12.08 17.88
C ALA A 70 14.65 12.18 17.25
N ILE A 71 14.73 12.52 15.97
CA ILE A 71 16.01 12.74 15.25
C ILE A 71 16.39 14.22 15.30
N TRP A 72 15.39 15.10 15.13
CA TRP A 72 15.59 16.54 15.04
C TRP A 72 16.01 17.17 16.37
N GLU A 73 15.38 16.80 17.49
CA GLU A 73 15.64 17.41 18.81
C GLU A 73 17.11 17.25 19.24
N PRO A 74 17.73 16.04 19.21
CA PRO A 74 19.14 15.89 19.54
C PRO A 74 20.06 16.72 18.63
N MET A 75 19.84 16.66 17.30
CA MET A 75 20.65 17.41 16.34
C MET A 75 20.55 18.92 16.57
N PHE A 76 19.33 19.44 16.79
CA PHE A 76 19.12 20.85 17.06
C PHE A 76 19.78 21.28 18.38
N MET A 77 19.65 20.45 19.42
CA MET A 77 20.27 20.70 20.73
C MET A 77 21.79 20.73 20.67
N ASP A 78 22.41 19.81 19.92
CA ASP A 78 23.85 19.77 19.72
C ASP A 78 24.35 21.03 18.99
N CYS A 79 23.56 21.55 18.04
CA CYS A 79 23.91 22.76 17.30
C CYS A 79 23.91 24.02 18.16
N ILE A 80 22.97 24.13 19.11
CA ILE A 80 22.87 25.29 20.01
C ILE A 80 23.69 25.12 21.30
N HIS A 81 24.20 23.92 21.59
CA HIS A 81 24.99 23.63 22.78
C HIS A 81 26.18 24.58 23.02
N PRO A 82 26.93 25.01 21.98
CA PRO A 82 28.03 25.96 22.16
C PRO A 82 27.59 27.35 22.64
N ILE A 83 26.30 27.71 22.49
CA ILE A 83 25.77 29.00 22.92
C ILE A 83 25.48 28.94 24.42
N LYS A 84 26.15 29.81 25.19
CA LYS A 84 25.99 29.89 26.65
C LYS A 84 24.51 30.01 27.00
N ASN A 85 24.06 29.19 27.95
CA ASN A 85 22.69 29.11 28.47
C ASN A 85 21.59 28.70 27.48
N ALA A 86 21.81 28.66 26.16
CA ALA A 86 20.76 28.41 25.17
C ALA A 86 19.93 27.15 25.44
N LYS A 87 20.60 26.01 25.69
CA LYS A 87 19.92 24.75 26.04
C LYS A 87 19.05 24.90 27.30
N ARG A 88 19.60 25.51 28.36
CA ARG A 88 18.92 25.66 29.66
C ARG A 88 17.74 26.64 29.58
N THR A 89 17.89 27.72 28.81
CA THR A 89 16.81 28.66 28.49
C THR A 89 15.70 27.93 27.74
N LEU A 90 16.04 27.18 26.70
CA LEU A 90 15.05 26.51 25.85
C LEU A 90 14.29 25.38 26.57
N THR A 91 14.99 24.59 27.40
CA THR A 91 14.35 23.55 28.22
C THR A 91 13.55 24.13 29.38
N GLY A 92 13.75 25.41 29.69
CA GLY A 92 13.13 26.10 30.83
C GLY A 92 13.76 25.75 32.17
N GLU A 93 15.01 25.27 32.19
CA GLU A 93 15.82 25.09 33.40
C GLU A 93 16.18 26.45 34.04
N ILE A 94 16.28 27.50 33.21
CA ILE A 94 16.38 28.88 33.68
C ILE A 94 14.99 29.51 33.53
N PRO A 95 14.26 29.81 34.62
CA PRO A 95 12.93 30.40 34.53
C PRO A 95 13.00 31.87 34.10
N VAL A 96 11.91 32.35 33.47
CA VAL A 96 11.76 33.76 33.12
C VAL A 96 11.88 34.62 34.38
N GLY A 97 12.67 35.70 34.31
CA GLY A 97 12.95 36.59 35.44
C GLY A 97 14.16 36.19 36.30
N HIS A 98 14.81 35.07 36.02
CA HIS A 98 16.09 34.72 36.64
C HIS A 98 17.24 35.57 36.05
N ASP A 99 18.27 35.92 36.83
CA ASP A 99 19.38 36.78 36.36
C ASP A 99 20.15 36.20 35.16
N ASP A 100 20.26 34.87 35.08
CA ASP A 100 20.85 34.16 33.93
C ASP A 100 19.91 34.04 32.71
N TYR A 101 18.65 34.46 32.82
CA TYR A 101 17.68 34.40 31.72
C TYR A 101 17.91 35.56 30.75
N ASP A 102 18.18 35.23 29.51
CA ASP A 102 18.37 36.21 28.44
C ASP A 102 17.16 36.14 27.48
N GLU A 103 16.26 37.12 27.63
CA GLU A 103 15.02 37.22 26.84
C GLU A 103 15.29 37.39 25.34
N GLU A 104 16.33 38.15 24.99
CA GLU A 104 16.72 38.35 23.60
C GLU A 104 17.31 37.05 23.02
N LEU A 105 18.07 36.27 23.81
CA LEU A 105 18.51 34.94 23.38
C LEU A 105 17.31 34.02 23.13
N ASP A 106 16.31 34.01 24.01
CA ASP A 106 15.10 33.18 23.84
C ASP A 106 14.30 33.58 22.58
N SER A 107 14.20 34.88 22.30
CA SER A 107 13.61 35.41 21.07
C SER A 107 14.38 34.97 19.81
N HIS A 108 15.72 34.97 19.86
CA HIS A 108 16.51 34.44 18.74
C HIS A 108 16.36 32.92 18.58
N LEU A 109 16.26 32.17 19.69
CA LEU A 109 15.99 30.74 19.66
C LEU A 109 14.62 30.42 19.06
N LEU A 110 13.60 31.26 19.30
CA LEU A 110 12.31 31.17 18.61
C LEU A 110 12.49 31.24 17.09
N GLY A 111 13.24 32.23 16.60
CA GLY A 111 13.52 32.38 15.16
C GLY A 111 14.24 31.16 14.58
N LEU A 112 15.18 30.56 15.33
CA LEU A 112 15.85 29.32 14.92
C LEU A 112 14.89 28.14 14.83
N ILE A 113 14.01 27.95 15.81
CA ILE A 113 13.02 26.86 15.80
C ILE A 113 12.09 27.03 14.61
N LEU A 114 11.51 28.23 14.45
CA LEU A 114 10.58 28.52 13.36
C LEU A 114 11.23 28.30 11.99
N SER A 115 12.44 28.83 11.77
CA SER A 115 13.16 28.62 10.51
C SER A 115 13.55 27.16 10.25
N SER A 116 13.60 26.32 11.28
CA SER A 116 13.89 24.88 11.19
C SER A 116 12.65 24.04 10.92
N CYS A 117 11.44 24.59 11.05
CA CYS A 117 10.19 23.89 10.77
C CYS A 117 9.95 23.70 9.27
N ASN A 118 9.31 22.59 8.90
CA ASN A 118 8.84 22.36 7.55
C ASN A 118 7.49 23.06 7.34
N HIS A 119 7.45 24.11 6.53
CA HIS A 119 6.23 24.86 6.18
C HIS A 119 5.57 24.38 4.88
N GLY A 120 5.84 23.14 4.46
CA GLY A 120 5.18 22.55 3.30
C GLY A 120 3.67 22.41 3.52
N PRO A 121 2.84 22.42 2.47
CA PRO A 121 1.37 22.44 2.57
C PRO A 121 0.76 21.24 3.30
N ASN A 122 1.51 20.15 3.44
CA ASN A 122 1.10 18.94 4.16
C ASN A 122 1.59 18.89 5.61
N SER A 123 2.39 19.88 6.05
CA SER A 123 2.96 19.89 7.38
C SER A 123 1.95 20.42 8.39
N ARG A 124 1.71 19.65 9.45
CA ARG A 124 0.92 20.13 10.59
C ARG A 124 1.75 20.92 11.60
N ILE A 125 3.06 21.06 11.37
CA ILE A 125 3.95 21.76 12.30
C ILE A 125 3.48 23.21 12.54
N ASP A 126 2.89 23.81 11.51
CA ASP A 126 2.38 25.17 11.54
C ASP A 126 1.24 25.33 12.55
N THR A 127 0.44 24.29 12.77
CA THR A 127 -0.62 24.33 13.78
C THR A 127 -0.09 24.50 15.20
N TYR A 128 1.17 24.11 15.45
CA TYR A 128 1.86 24.35 16.71
C TYR A 128 2.61 25.68 16.76
N ALA A 129 3.04 26.19 15.60
CA ALA A 129 3.83 27.40 15.46
C ALA A 129 2.99 28.68 15.34
N VAL A 130 1.73 28.59 14.89
CA VAL A 130 0.82 29.74 14.77
C VAL A 130 0.60 30.39 16.13
N ARG A 131 0.79 31.71 16.19
CA ARG A 131 0.45 32.54 17.36
C ARG A 131 -1.05 32.45 17.61
N GLU A 132 -1.42 32.03 18.81
CA GLU A 132 -2.78 32.24 19.29
C GLU A 132 -2.99 33.75 19.41
N HIS A 133 -4.04 34.28 18.78
CA HIS A 133 -4.24 35.73 18.57
C HIS A 133 -4.32 36.56 19.85
N ASP A 134 -4.49 35.93 21.02
CA ASP A 134 -4.84 36.59 22.28
C ASP A 134 -3.83 36.37 23.43
N LYS A 135 -2.62 35.83 23.18
CA LYS A 135 -1.64 35.59 24.27
C LYS A 135 -0.22 36.07 23.98
N GLU A 136 0.39 36.54 25.07
CA GLU A 136 1.80 36.78 25.42
C GLU A 136 2.85 36.57 24.32
N GLU A 137 3.89 37.42 24.35
CA GLU A 137 5.08 37.27 23.53
C GLU A 137 5.56 35.81 23.52
N GLN A 138 5.54 35.21 22.32
CA GLN A 138 5.85 33.81 22.15
C GLN A 138 7.35 33.62 22.32
N LEU A 139 7.78 33.20 23.51
CA LEU A 139 9.17 32.86 23.78
C LEU A 139 9.56 31.53 23.09
N GLY A 140 10.85 31.40 22.73
CA GLY A 140 11.38 30.18 22.10
C GLY A 140 11.21 28.96 23.00
N SER A 141 11.46 29.11 24.30
CA SER A 141 11.25 28.10 25.35
C SER A 141 9.79 27.63 25.42
N SER A 142 8.82 28.55 25.31
CA SER A 142 7.39 28.23 25.28
C SER A 142 7.01 27.42 24.03
N LEU A 143 7.49 27.84 22.85
CA LEU A 143 7.26 27.08 21.61
C LEU A 143 7.91 25.70 21.68
N TYR A 144 9.14 25.60 22.15
CA TYR A 144 9.85 24.34 22.32
C TYR A 144 9.10 23.37 23.23
N LYS A 145 8.61 23.83 24.38
CA LYS A 145 7.78 23.01 25.29
C LYS A 145 6.50 22.54 24.61
N LYS A 146 5.81 23.40 23.85
CA LYS A 146 4.59 23.06 23.09
C LYS A 146 4.87 21.98 22.03
N LEU A 147 5.93 22.16 21.23
CA LEU A 147 6.36 21.19 20.22
C LEU A 147 6.77 19.86 20.86
N ARG A 148 7.60 19.91 21.91
CA ARG A 148 8.04 18.72 22.64
C ARG A 148 6.87 17.93 23.18
N ALA A 149 5.90 18.58 23.81
CA ALA A 149 4.70 17.92 24.33
C ALA A 149 3.88 17.27 23.21
N ALA A 150 3.55 18.03 22.16
CA ALA A 150 2.70 17.55 21.07
C ALA A 150 3.35 16.40 20.29
N LEU A 151 4.63 16.54 19.94
CA LEU A 151 5.33 15.58 19.09
C LEU A 151 5.76 14.33 19.86
N THR A 152 6.12 14.45 21.14
CA THR A 152 6.40 13.26 21.98
C THR A 152 5.14 12.43 22.22
N ILE A 153 3.96 13.05 22.39
CA ILE A 153 2.69 12.31 22.50
C ILE A 153 2.42 11.55 21.20
N ASN A 154 2.62 12.20 20.05
CA ASN A 154 2.45 11.56 18.75
C ASN A 154 3.37 10.34 18.58
N ASP A 155 4.65 10.47 18.99
CA ASP A 155 5.60 9.36 18.93
C ASP A 155 5.18 8.20 19.82
N LYS A 156 4.66 8.46 21.04
CA LYS A 156 4.12 7.41 21.92
C LYS A 156 2.92 6.68 21.29
N VAL A 157 2.00 7.42 20.67
CA VAL A 157 0.84 6.82 19.99
C VAL A 157 1.29 5.97 18.80
N LYS A 158 2.22 6.47 17.99
CA LYS A 158 2.79 5.72 16.86
C LYS A 158 3.53 4.48 17.34
N LEU A 159 4.33 4.58 18.40
CA LEU A 159 5.01 3.42 19.01
C LEU A 159 3.99 2.37 19.48
N SER A 160 2.89 2.78 20.12
CA SER A 160 1.82 1.86 20.50
C SER A 160 1.22 1.16 19.26
N THR A 161 0.94 1.91 18.19
CA THR A 161 0.44 1.33 16.93
C THR A 161 1.43 0.35 16.30
N ILE A 162 2.73 0.63 16.40
CA ILE A 162 3.78 -0.29 15.93
C ILE A 162 3.79 -1.56 16.79
N HIS A 163 3.68 -1.44 18.12
CA HIS A 163 3.58 -2.60 19.01
C HIS A 163 2.37 -3.48 18.67
N ASP A 164 1.20 -2.89 18.42
CA ASP A 164 0.01 -3.63 17.98
C ASP A 164 0.28 -4.35 16.66
N ARG A 165 0.91 -3.66 15.70
CA ARG A 165 1.27 -4.24 14.39
C ARG A 165 2.27 -5.39 14.50
N VAL A 166 3.20 -5.36 15.46
CA VAL A 166 4.11 -6.48 15.75
C VAL A 166 3.33 -7.71 16.23
N HIS A 167 2.25 -7.53 16.99
CA HIS A 167 1.41 -8.65 17.44
C HIS A 167 0.47 -9.17 16.34
N GLU A 168 0.10 -8.33 15.37
CA GLU A 168 -0.77 -8.71 14.26
C GLU A 168 -0.03 -9.35 13.07
N ILE A 169 1.29 -9.24 13.02
CA ILE A 169 2.07 -9.71 11.87
C ILE A 169 1.98 -11.23 11.75
N LYS A 170 1.64 -11.69 10.55
CA LYS A 170 1.42 -13.10 10.23
C LYS A 170 2.13 -13.46 8.94
N LEU A 171 2.60 -14.69 8.89
CA LEU A 171 3.11 -15.27 7.66
C LEU A 171 1.96 -15.47 6.67
N LEU A 172 2.03 -14.83 5.50
CA LEU A 172 1.05 -14.96 4.43
C LEU A 172 1.63 -15.83 3.29
N ASN A 173 0.86 -16.80 2.82
CA ASN A 173 1.23 -17.69 1.70
C ASN A 173 2.60 -18.36 1.87
N CYS A 174 2.97 -18.70 3.11
CA CYS A 174 4.28 -19.24 3.45
C CYS A 174 5.46 -18.36 2.97
N ASN A 175 5.27 -17.08 2.66
CA ASN A 175 6.31 -16.24 2.05
C ASN A 175 7.13 -15.50 3.12
N ILE A 176 8.26 -16.10 3.48
CA ILE A 176 9.18 -15.55 4.48
C ILE A 176 9.86 -14.26 4.04
N VAL A 177 10.07 -14.07 2.73
CA VAL A 177 10.73 -12.87 2.19
C VAL A 177 9.85 -11.64 2.41
N ASN A 178 8.54 -11.77 2.19
CA ASN A 178 7.59 -10.71 2.46
C ASN A 178 7.50 -10.42 3.97
N LEU A 179 7.48 -11.46 4.80
CA LEU A 179 7.49 -11.29 6.26
C LEU A 179 8.75 -10.55 6.74
N GLY A 180 9.93 -10.88 6.21
CA GLY A 180 11.18 -10.19 6.52
C GLY A 180 11.13 -8.70 6.18
N LYS A 181 10.66 -8.36 4.97
CA LYS A 181 10.48 -6.96 4.55
C LYS A 181 9.53 -6.18 5.45
N GLU A 182 8.43 -6.81 5.90
CA GLU A 182 7.49 -6.17 6.82
C GLU A 182 8.10 -5.96 8.21
N LEU A 183 8.84 -6.93 8.73
CA LEU A 183 9.56 -6.80 10.01
C LEU A 183 10.63 -5.71 9.93
N ASP A 184 11.41 -5.65 8.86
CA ASP A 184 12.43 -4.61 8.64
C ASP A 184 11.78 -3.23 8.60
N LYS A 185 10.64 -3.10 7.91
CA LYS A 185 9.88 -1.85 7.88
C LYS A 185 9.44 -1.42 9.28
N ILE A 186 8.84 -2.34 10.06
CA ILE A 186 8.41 -2.05 11.44
C ILE A 186 9.60 -1.61 12.29
N TRP A 187 10.72 -2.32 12.25
CA TRP A 187 11.90 -1.97 13.03
C TRP A 187 12.47 -0.60 12.65
N ASN A 188 12.57 -0.32 11.34
CA ASN A 188 13.02 0.98 10.86
C ASN A 188 12.07 2.12 11.29
N ASP A 189 10.76 1.88 11.28
CA ASP A 189 9.77 2.84 11.76
C ASP A 189 9.96 3.10 13.27
N THR A 190 10.25 2.07 14.07
CA THR A 190 10.54 2.23 15.51
C THR A 190 11.81 3.02 15.78
N THR A 191 12.90 2.73 15.03
CA THR A 191 14.17 3.45 15.14
C THR A 191 14.01 4.94 14.81
N ARG A 192 13.17 5.28 13.82
CA ARG A 192 12.86 6.68 13.47
C ARG A 192 12.13 7.43 14.58
N LEU A 193 11.38 6.71 15.43
CA LEU A 193 10.72 7.26 16.61
C LEU A 193 11.64 7.31 17.85
N GLY A 194 12.96 7.10 17.66
CA GLY A 194 13.95 7.13 18.74
C GLY A 194 13.87 5.93 19.68
N SER A 195 13.12 4.89 19.31
CA SER A 195 13.04 3.66 20.09
C SER A 195 13.88 2.57 19.44
N HIS A 196 14.70 1.91 20.25
CA HIS A 196 15.51 0.79 19.82
C HIS A 196 14.81 -0.52 20.23
N MET A 197 14.22 -1.23 19.27
CA MET A 197 13.68 -2.57 19.52
C MET A 197 14.81 -3.61 19.50
N ASP A 198 14.87 -4.42 20.55
CA ASP A 198 15.85 -5.48 20.71
C ASP A 198 15.86 -6.45 19.51
N GLU A 199 17.04 -6.78 19.00
CA GLU A 199 17.21 -7.76 17.92
C GLU A 199 16.69 -9.14 18.34
N LYS A 200 16.79 -9.49 19.62
CA LYS A 200 16.21 -10.73 20.17
C LYS A 200 14.69 -10.73 20.05
N LEU A 201 14.03 -9.58 20.23
CA LEU A 201 12.59 -9.45 20.02
C LEU A 201 12.25 -9.65 18.54
N LYS A 202 13.02 -9.06 17.62
CA LYS A 202 12.84 -9.24 16.16
C LYS A 202 12.90 -10.71 15.76
N LYS A 203 13.92 -11.43 16.25
CA LYS A 203 14.09 -12.87 16.05
C LYS A 203 12.94 -13.67 16.67
N SER A 204 12.50 -13.32 17.89
CA SER A 204 11.39 -14.00 18.56
C SER A 204 10.08 -13.84 17.79
N THR A 205 9.79 -12.63 17.28
CA THR A 205 8.63 -12.36 16.43
C THR A 205 8.71 -13.16 15.14
N LEU A 206 9.85 -13.19 14.46
CA LEU A 206 10.06 -14.01 13.26
C LEU A 206 9.71 -15.48 13.53
N TYR A 207 10.25 -16.06 14.61
CA TYR A 207 9.94 -17.44 15.00
C TYR A 207 8.46 -17.64 15.35
N HIS A 208 7.85 -16.69 16.05
CA HIS A 208 6.45 -16.77 16.41
C HIS A 208 5.54 -16.82 15.17
N CYS A 209 5.84 -16.02 14.15
CA CYS A 209 5.05 -15.94 12.92
C CYS A 209 5.12 -17.20 12.05
N VAL A 210 6.18 -17.99 12.17
CA VAL A 210 6.42 -19.19 11.34
C VAL A 210 6.24 -20.51 12.10
N LYS A 211 6.05 -20.47 13.43
CA LYS A 211 6.07 -21.68 14.29
C LYS A 211 5.02 -22.72 13.88
N ASP A 212 3.85 -22.27 13.44
CA ASP A 212 2.70 -23.12 13.09
C ASP A 212 2.69 -23.51 11.60
N ASP A 213 3.67 -23.02 10.83
CA ASP A 213 3.80 -23.34 9.41
C ASP A 213 4.72 -24.56 9.23
N TRP A 214 4.13 -25.64 8.71
CA TRP A 214 4.76 -26.93 8.47
C TRP A 214 6.07 -26.83 7.67
N LEU A 215 6.23 -25.81 6.83
CA LEU A 215 7.44 -25.62 6.02
C LEU A 215 8.64 -25.22 6.88
N TYR A 216 8.40 -24.49 7.96
CA TYR A 216 9.43 -23.81 8.74
C TYR A 216 9.68 -24.45 10.11
N THR A 217 8.72 -25.18 10.68
CA THR A 217 8.81 -25.75 12.03
C THR A 217 10.14 -26.47 12.28
N GLN A 218 10.53 -27.39 11.37
CA GLN A 218 11.77 -28.17 11.52
C GLN A 218 13.03 -27.27 11.49
N THR A 219 13.07 -26.27 10.63
CA THR A 219 14.20 -25.34 10.54
C THR A 219 14.30 -24.48 11.79
N VAL A 220 13.17 -23.99 12.32
CA VAL A 220 13.14 -23.22 13.57
C VAL A 220 13.62 -24.07 14.76
N ASP A 221 13.17 -25.32 14.87
CA ASP A 221 13.59 -26.21 15.96
C ASP A 221 15.09 -26.53 15.87
N SER A 222 15.59 -26.76 14.65
CA SER A 222 17.02 -26.96 14.40
C SER A 222 17.86 -25.72 14.76
N LEU A 223 17.40 -24.52 14.41
CA LEU A 223 18.07 -23.27 14.78
C LEU A 223 18.09 -23.06 16.30
N LYS A 224 16.98 -23.33 16.98
CA LYS A 224 16.91 -23.23 18.45
C LYS A 224 17.84 -24.23 19.15
N ALA A 225 17.94 -25.45 18.63
CA ALA A 225 18.77 -26.50 19.23
C ALA A 225 20.26 -26.31 18.96
N THR A 226 20.63 -25.98 17.72
CA THR A 226 22.04 -25.91 17.30
C THR A 226 22.67 -24.54 17.54
N GLN A 227 21.88 -23.47 17.44
CA GLN A 227 22.37 -22.09 17.50
C GLN A 227 21.38 -21.14 18.21
N PRO A 228 21.11 -21.34 19.52
CA PRO A 228 20.16 -20.50 20.26
C PRO A 228 20.55 -19.01 20.25
N GLY A 229 21.85 -18.72 20.18
CA GLY A 229 22.43 -17.38 20.13
C GLY A 229 22.52 -16.74 18.75
N CYS A 230 22.02 -17.37 17.67
CA CYS A 230 22.06 -16.75 16.34
C CYS A 230 21.30 -15.41 16.32
N ASN A 231 21.76 -14.49 15.49
CA ASN A 231 21.16 -13.16 15.33
C ASN A 231 19.95 -13.22 14.38
N TYR A 232 19.24 -12.09 14.19
CA TYR A 232 18.04 -12.08 13.34
C TYR A 232 18.37 -12.42 11.89
N GLU A 233 19.43 -11.82 11.34
CA GLU A 233 19.83 -11.99 9.94
C GLU A 233 20.13 -13.47 9.61
N TYR A 234 20.86 -14.15 10.48
CA TYR A 234 21.17 -15.57 10.30
C TYR A 234 19.89 -16.43 10.29
N ALA A 235 19.00 -16.20 11.26
CA ALA A 235 17.73 -16.93 11.35
C ALA A 235 16.84 -16.66 10.12
N TYR A 236 16.75 -15.41 9.68
CA TYR A 236 16.00 -15.01 8.49
C TYR A 236 16.57 -15.69 7.23
N HIS A 237 17.89 -15.64 7.02
CA HIS A 237 18.51 -16.28 5.86
C HIS A 237 18.31 -17.79 5.82
N ALA A 238 18.36 -18.48 6.97
CA ALA A 238 18.09 -19.92 7.03
C ALA A 238 16.65 -20.25 6.62
N LEU A 239 15.66 -19.46 7.06
CA LEU A 239 14.27 -19.63 6.67
C LEU A 239 14.04 -19.24 5.19
N ALA A 240 14.66 -18.16 4.71
CA ALA A 240 14.62 -17.73 3.31
C ALA A 240 15.19 -18.80 2.36
N LYS A 241 16.32 -19.41 2.72
CA LYS A 241 16.87 -20.54 1.97
C LYS A 241 15.89 -21.71 1.93
N LYS A 242 15.22 -22.02 3.05
CA LYS A 242 14.23 -23.10 3.10
C LYS A 242 13.03 -22.85 2.19
N TYR A 243 12.57 -21.59 2.13
CA TYR A 243 11.54 -21.17 1.20
C TYR A 243 11.95 -21.40 -0.27
N GLN A 244 13.16 -20.98 -0.65
CA GLN A 244 13.70 -21.17 -1.99
C GLN A 244 13.78 -22.66 -2.37
N GLU A 245 14.25 -23.53 -1.47
CA GLU A 245 14.29 -24.99 -1.70
C GLU A 245 12.87 -25.56 -1.93
N ALA A 246 11.87 -25.08 -1.19
CA ALA A 246 10.49 -25.52 -1.31
C ALA A 246 9.81 -24.97 -2.58
N GLU A 247 10.21 -23.79 -3.03
CA GLU A 247 9.78 -23.19 -4.29
C GLU A 247 10.34 -23.97 -5.48
N LEU A 248 11.65 -24.25 -5.49
CA LEU A 248 12.33 -25.01 -6.52
C LEU A 248 11.80 -26.44 -6.63
N SER A 249 11.48 -27.09 -5.51
CA SER A 249 10.88 -28.43 -5.49
C SER A 249 9.39 -28.45 -5.82
N GLY A 250 8.75 -27.29 -6.03
CA GLY A 250 7.32 -27.19 -6.29
C GLY A 250 6.43 -27.56 -5.09
N ARG A 251 7.00 -27.82 -3.91
CA ARG A 251 6.26 -28.22 -2.70
C ARG A 251 5.29 -27.13 -2.24
N ILE A 252 5.68 -25.87 -2.35
CA ILE A 252 4.80 -24.73 -2.01
C ILE A 252 3.54 -24.75 -2.90
N ARG A 253 3.72 -24.99 -4.20
CA ARG A 253 2.62 -25.07 -5.17
C ARG A 253 1.73 -26.31 -4.94
N ALA A 254 2.32 -27.44 -4.57
CA ALA A 254 1.58 -28.66 -4.25
C ALA A 254 0.71 -28.50 -2.98
N THR A 255 1.24 -27.91 -1.92
CA THR A 255 0.51 -27.75 -0.66
C THR A 255 -0.59 -26.69 -0.75
N ALA A 256 -0.37 -25.59 -1.48
CA ALA A 256 -1.41 -24.61 -1.76
C ALA A 256 -2.62 -25.25 -2.47
N ARG A 257 -2.38 -26.18 -3.40
CA ARG A 257 -3.43 -26.96 -4.08
C ARG A 257 -4.21 -27.87 -3.10
N VAL A 258 -3.53 -28.49 -2.14
CA VAL A 258 -4.17 -29.36 -1.12
C VAL A 258 -5.03 -28.54 -0.14
N ALA A 259 -4.56 -27.35 0.28
CA ALA A 259 -5.32 -26.46 1.15
C ALA A 259 -6.62 -25.97 0.48
N SER A 260 -6.56 -25.56 -0.79
CA SER A 260 -7.75 -25.16 -1.57
C SER A 260 -8.73 -26.32 -1.80
N ASN A 261 -8.23 -27.55 -1.96
CA ASN A 261 -9.08 -28.72 -2.13
C ASN A 261 -9.78 -29.16 -0.83
N ARG A 262 -9.13 -29.03 0.34
CA ARG A 262 -9.74 -29.36 1.64
C ARG A 262 -10.87 -28.41 2.04
N SER A 263 -10.83 -27.15 1.58
CA SER A 263 -11.93 -26.19 1.79
C SER A 263 -13.21 -26.55 1.03
N SER A 264 -13.15 -27.48 0.07
CA SER A 264 -14.25 -27.79 -0.84
C SER A 264 -14.99 -29.09 -0.50
N THR A 265 -14.46 -29.95 0.37
CA THR A 265 -14.98 -31.33 0.57
C THR A 265 -15.30 -31.71 2.02
N GLY A 266 -15.27 -30.79 2.98
CA GLY A 266 -15.57 -31.12 4.38
C GLY A 266 -16.36 -30.05 5.12
N GLN A 267 -17.70 -30.15 5.08
CA GLN A 267 -18.69 -29.80 6.12
C GLN A 267 -20.02 -29.39 5.48
N ALA A 268 -20.78 -30.39 5.02
CA ALA A 268 -22.24 -30.29 4.95
C ALA A 268 -22.78 -30.58 6.35
N ASN A 269 -22.88 -29.56 7.20
CA ASN A 269 -23.82 -29.43 8.34
C ASN A 269 -23.39 -28.26 9.23
N GLY A 270 -23.64 -27.05 8.72
CA GLY A 270 -23.70 -25.84 9.53
C GLY A 270 -24.76 -24.97 8.89
N HIS A 271 -25.75 -24.53 9.66
CA HIS A 271 -26.80 -23.62 9.22
C HIS A 271 -26.19 -22.45 8.46
N ARG A 272 -26.27 -22.52 7.13
CA ARG A 272 -25.82 -21.45 6.24
C ARG A 272 -26.83 -20.33 6.42
N GLN A 273 -26.45 -19.30 7.18
CA GLN A 273 -27.15 -18.03 7.12
C GLN A 273 -27.23 -17.66 5.65
N VAL A 274 -28.45 -17.57 5.14
CA VAL A 274 -28.74 -17.00 3.83
C VAL A 274 -28.22 -15.57 3.90
N LEU A 275 -27.02 -15.34 3.36
CA LEU A 275 -26.47 -14.02 3.16
C LEU A 275 -27.51 -13.26 2.33
N ASN A 276 -28.12 -12.26 2.96
CA ASN A 276 -29.04 -11.35 2.31
C ASN A 276 -28.36 -10.83 1.02
N GLN A 277 -28.93 -11.20 -0.12
CA GLN A 277 -28.43 -10.87 -1.44
C GLN A 277 -28.40 -9.35 -1.71
N GLU A 278 -29.20 -8.56 -0.98
CA GLU A 278 -29.11 -7.10 -0.99
C GLU A 278 -27.90 -6.56 -0.23
N GLY A 279 -27.47 -7.24 0.85
CA GLY A 279 -26.33 -6.81 1.67
C GLY A 279 -25.01 -6.92 0.90
N TYR A 280 -24.81 -8.03 0.18
CA TYR A 280 -23.59 -8.25 -0.61
C TYR A 280 -23.44 -7.23 -1.75
N ASN A 281 -24.55 -6.89 -2.41
CA ASN A 281 -24.58 -5.97 -3.55
C ASN A 281 -24.33 -4.50 -3.17
N ARG A 282 -24.59 -4.12 -1.92
CA ARG A 282 -24.44 -2.74 -1.45
C ARG A 282 -23.04 -2.41 -0.93
N GLY A 283 -22.17 -3.40 -0.73
CA GLY A 283 -20.90 -3.20 -0.01
C GLY A 283 -21.12 -3.04 1.50
N ARG A 284 -20.03 -2.95 2.26
CA ARG A 284 -20.07 -2.72 3.71
C ARG A 284 -20.15 -1.22 3.98
N CYS A 285 -21.30 -0.76 4.46
CA CYS A 285 -21.40 0.55 5.10
C CYS A 285 -20.78 0.48 6.50
N ASP A 286 -20.08 1.52 6.92
CA ASP A 286 -19.66 1.65 8.31
C ASP A 286 -20.88 2.03 9.17
N PRO A 287 -21.31 1.20 10.14
CA PRO A 287 -22.42 1.54 11.01
C PRO A 287 -22.16 2.81 11.83
N ALA A 288 -20.90 3.14 12.10
CA ALA A 288 -20.51 4.35 12.81
C ALA A 288 -20.52 5.60 11.91
N ASN A 289 -20.56 5.42 10.58
CA ASN A 289 -20.61 6.53 9.62
C ASN A 289 -21.52 6.20 8.43
N PRO A 290 -22.86 6.25 8.60
CA PRO A 290 -23.83 5.81 7.59
C PRO A 290 -23.83 6.68 6.32
N ASN A 291 -23.19 7.85 6.36
CA ASN A 291 -23.05 8.75 5.21
C ASN A 291 -21.79 8.46 4.37
N GLU A 292 -20.87 7.61 4.85
CA GLU A 292 -19.69 7.22 4.08
C GLU A 292 -20.10 6.27 2.94
N PRO A 293 -19.61 6.47 1.70
CA PRO A 293 -19.88 5.57 0.59
C PRO A 293 -19.53 4.13 0.94
N ALA A 294 -20.43 3.19 0.61
CA ALA A 294 -20.23 1.79 0.93
C ALA A 294 -18.92 1.26 0.33
N LYS A 295 -18.19 0.48 1.13
CA LYS A 295 -16.88 -0.08 0.77
C LYS A 295 -17.06 -1.49 0.21
N CYS A 296 -16.32 -1.84 -0.83
CA CYS A 296 -16.34 -3.22 -1.33
C CYS A 296 -15.88 -4.22 -0.27
N TYR A 297 -16.56 -5.37 -0.18
CA TYR A 297 -16.22 -6.46 0.74
C TYR A 297 -14.80 -6.99 0.56
N LYS A 298 -14.25 -6.94 -0.65
CA LYS A 298 -12.94 -7.52 -0.98
C LYS A 298 -11.78 -6.53 -0.79
N TYR A 299 -11.97 -5.25 -1.12
CA TYR A 299 -10.88 -4.27 -1.17
C TYR A 299 -11.00 -3.15 -0.13
N ARG A 300 -12.13 -3.03 0.58
CA ARG A 300 -12.41 -2.02 1.61
C ARG A 300 -12.23 -0.54 1.18
N GLN A 301 -12.11 -0.25 -0.11
CA GLN A 301 -12.01 1.13 -0.60
C GLN A 301 -13.41 1.75 -0.84
N PRO A 302 -13.61 3.05 -0.50
CA PRO A 302 -14.84 3.77 -0.81
C PRO A 302 -15.02 3.92 -2.33
N GLY A 303 -16.27 4.06 -2.79
CA GLY A 303 -16.57 4.41 -4.18
C GLY A 303 -16.65 3.25 -5.17
N HIS A 304 -16.51 1.99 -4.72
CA HIS A 304 -16.79 0.83 -5.56
C HIS A 304 -17.58 -0.25 -4.79
N ILE A 305 -18.65 -0.74 -5.41
CA ILE A 305 -19.47 -1.85 -4.91
C ILE A 305 -19.07 -3.14 -5.62
N ALA A 306 -19.29 -4.29 -4.98
CA ALA A 306 -18.81 -5.60 -5.46
C ALA A 306 -19.26 -5.92 -6.90
N ILE A 307 -20.42 -5.42 -7.34
CA ILE A 307 -20.96 -5.63 -8.68
C ILE A 307 -20.16 -4.90 -9.79
N ASN A 308 -19.40 -3.87 -9.41
CA ASN A 308 -18.53 -3.09 -10.30
C ASN A 308 -17.05 -3.46 -10.12
N CYS A 309 -16.73 -4.51 -9.35
CA CYS A 309 -15.39 -5.08 -9.36
C CYS A 309 -15.15 -5.76 -10.70
N THR A 310 -14.65 -5.01 -11.69
CA THR A 310 -14.20 -5.52 -13.00
C THR A 310 -12.93 -6.37 -12.91
N ASN A 311 -12.57 -6.86 -11.72
CA ASN A 311 -11.28 -7.48 -11.47
C ASN A 311 -11.36 -8.98 -11.72
N THR A 312 -10.98 -9.37 -12.92
CA THR A 312 -10.43 -10.70 -13.17
C THR A 312 -9.33 -10.97 -12.14
N THR A 313 -9.40 -12.09 -11.42
CA THR A 313 -8.35 -12.46 -10.45
C THR A 313 -7.11 -13.02 -11.14
N HIS A 314 -7.27 -13.53 -12.37
CA HIS A 314 -6.20 -14.11 -13.18
C HIS A 314 -6.21 -13.46 -14.57
N HIS A 315 -5.07 -13.50 -15.25
CA HIS A 315 -5.05 -13.33 -16.69
C HIS A 315 -5.79 -14.50 -17.34
N ILE A 316 -6.62 -14.23 -18.34
CA ILE A 316 -7.40 -15.27 -19.01
C ILE A 316 -7.36 -15.08 -20.53
N VAL A 317 -7.11 -16.17 -21.26
CA VAL A 317 -7.18 -16.23 -22.71
C VAL A 317 -8.22 -17.25 -23.16
N HIS A 318 -8.86 -16.99 -24.31
CA HIS A 318 -9.82 -17.92 -24.91
C HIS A 318 -9.18 -18.92 -25.88
N ASP A 319 -7.93 -18.72 -26.24
CA ASP A 319 -7.22 -19.47 -27.25
C ASP A 319 -5.91 -19.98 -26.64
N GLU A 320 -5.80 -21.30 -26.52
CA GLU A 320 -4.63 -21.97 -25.95
C GLU A 320 -3.37 -21.71 -26.76
N GLY A 321 -3.49 -21.50 -28.07
CA GLY A 321 -2.36 -21.19 -28.95
C GLY A 321 -1.64 -19.88 -28.59
N LYS A 322 -2.21 -19.07 -27.67
CA LYS A 322 -1.60 -17.85 -27.13
C LYS A 322 -0.68 -18.11 -25.94
N LEU A 323 -0.69 -19.33 -25.38
CA LEU A 323 0.12 -19.70 -24.25
C LEU A 323 1.46 -20.29 -24.68
N ILE A 324 2.50 -19.93 -23.95
CA ILE A 324 3.84 -20.51 -23.96
C ILE A 324 3.90 -21.49 -22.81
N ALA A 325 4.46 -22.68 -23.05
CA ALA A 325 4.54 -23.76 -22.06
C ALA A 325 3.16 -24.09 -21.46
N SER A 326 2.13 -24.17 -22.31
CA SER A 326 0.78 -24.57 -21.88
C SER A 326 0.82 -25.94 -21.20
N MET A 327 0.22 -26.02 -20.01
CA MET A 327 0.06 -27.25 -19.27
C MET A 327 -1.43 -27.46 -18.95
N PRO A 328 -1.94 -28.70 -19.10
CA PRO A 328 -3.31 -29.01 -18.69
C PRO A 328 -3.57 -28.63 -17.23
N LYS A 329 -4.66 -27.89 -16.99
CA LYS A 329 -5.10 -27.49 -15.66
C LYS A 329 -6.62 -27.56 -15.60
N GLN A 330 -7.13 -28.46 -14.78
CA GLN A 330 -8.55 -28.52 -14.48
C GLN A 330 -8.89 -27.53 -13.36
N GLY A 331 -9.95 -26.77 -13.56
CA GLY A 331 -10.48 -25.85 -12.58
C GLY A 331 -11.71 -25.12 -13.11
N SER A 332 -12.22 -24.18 -12.33
CA SER A 332 -13.33 -23.33 -12.73
C SER A 332 -13.16 -21.91 -12.20
N VAL A 333 -13.65 -20.94 -12.97
CA VAL A 333 -13.71 -19.53 -12.57
C VAL A 333 -15.18 -19.13 -12.50
N ASP A 334 -15.58 -18.50 -11.41
CA ASP A 334 -16.91 -17.91 -11.28
C ASP A 334 -16.92 -16.51 -11.95
N THR A 335 -17.94 -16.25 -12.75
CA THR A 335 -18.13 -14.96 -13.42
C THR A 335 -19.01 -14.04 -12.57
N ALA A 336 -19.04 -12.74 -12.89
CA ALA A 336 -19.97 -11.82 -12.24
C ALA A 336 -21.46 -12.21 -12.44
N GLY A 337 -21.76 -13.09 -13.40
CA GLY A 337 -23.09 -13.66 -13.64
C GLY A 337 -23.38 -14.96 -12.87
N TYR A 338 -22.49 -15.40 -11.97
CA TYR A 338 -22.56 -16.69 -11.27
C TYR A 338 -22.46 -17.92 -12.17
N GLU A 339 -22.02 -17.73 -13.43
CA GLU A 339 -21.72 -18.82 -14.34
C GLU A 339 -20.30 -19.32 -14.07
N TRP A 340 -20.15 -20.64 -13.98
CA TRP A 340 -18.85 -21.29 -13.82
C TRP A 340 -18.26 -21.60 -15.20
N LEU A 341 -17.11 -21.01 -15.49
CA LEU A 341 -16.36 -21.29 -16.70
C LEU A 341 -15.23 -22.29 -16.40
N ARG A 342 -15.12 -23.33 -17.21
CA ARG A 342 -14.12 -24.38 -17.05
C ARG A 342 -12.75 -23.91 -17.54
N VAL A 343 -11.74 -24.04 -16.68
CA VAL A 343 -10.32 -23.88 -17.04
C VAL A 343 -9.83 -25.19 -17.63
N GLN A 344 -9.09 -25.11 -18.74
CA GLN A 344 -8.53 -26.26 -19.45
C GLN A 344 -7.00 -26.32 -19.38
N ALA A 345 -6.33 -25.18 -19.43
CA ALA A 345 -4.89 -25.09 -19.36
C ALA A 345 -4.42 -23.85 -18.61
N ILE A 346 -3.14 -23.84 -18.25
CA ILE A 346 -2.41 -22.69 -17.72
C ILE A 346 -1.06 -22.60 -18.43
N GLY A 347 -0.61 -21.39 -18.71
CA GLY A 347 0.71 -21.15 -19.26
C GLY A 347 1.06 -19.68 -19.17
N ASP A 348 2.21 -19.31 -19.73
CA ASP A 348 2.65 -17.92 -19.75
C ASP A 348 2.34 -17.31 -21.11
N THR A 349 2.29 -15.99 -21.23
CA THR A 349 2.20 -15.33 -22.53
C THR A 349 2.85 -13.95 -22.47
N THR A 350 3.20 -13.40 -23.62
CA THR A 350 3.65 -12.02 -23.72
C THR A 350 2.65 -11.23 -24.54
N LEU A 351 2.03 -10.22 -23.92
CA LEU A 351 1.20 -9.25 -24.63
C LEU A 351 2.11 -8.17 -25.23
N ARG A 352 2.17 -8.12 -26.56
CA ARG A 352 2.90 -7.09 -27.29
C ARG A 352 1.94 -5.99 -27.73
N VAL A 353 2.19 -4.78 -27.27
CA VAL A 353 1.46 -3.58 -27.70
C VAL A 353 2.46 -2.62 -28.32
N ARG A 354 2.44 -2.53 -29.66
CA ARG A 354 3.49 -1.83 -30.43
C ARG A 354 4.87 -2.44 -30.14
N ASP A 355 5.77 -1.65 -29.54
CA ASP A 355 7.14 -2.04 -29.18
C ASP A 355 7.27 -2.46 -27.71
N VAL A 356 6.19 -2.33 -26.92
CA VAL A 356 6.18 -2.69 -25.49
C VAL A 356 5.72 -4.13 -25.31
N LYS A 357 6.45 -4.89 -24.49
CA LYS A 357 6.16 -6.29 -24.18
C LYS A 357 5.77 -6.43 -22.71
N ILE A 358 4.58 -6.94 -22.46
CA ILE A 358 4.09 -7.22 -21.11
C ILE A 358 4.14 -8.73 -20.88
N PRO A 359 5.09 -9.24 -20.08
CA PRO A 359 5.09 -10.64 -19.69
C PRO A 359 3.92 -10.89 -18.72
N LEU A 360 3.13 -11.93 -19.01
CA LEU A 360 2.00 -12.37 -18.22
C LEU A 360 2.25 -13.82 -17.82
N THR A 361 2.30 -14.07 -16.53
CA THR A 361 2.50 -15.42 -15.96
C THR A 361 1.19 -16.02 -15.50
N ASP A 362 1.14 -17.36 -15.43
CA ASP A 362 0.01 -18.10 -14.86
C ASP A 362 -1.36 -17.77 -15.53
N VAL A 363 -1.35 -17.56 -16.84
CA VAL A 363 -2.52 -17.20 -17.64
C VAL A 363 -3.41 -18.42 -17.86
N LEU A 364 -4.69 -18.30 -17.50
CA LEU A 364 -5.67 -19.38 -17.62
C LEU A 364 -6.25 -19.44 -19.04
N HIS A 365 -6.33 -20.64 -19.60
CA HIS A 365 -7.08 -20.90 -20.83
C HIS A 365 -8.52 -21.34 -20.52
N ILE A 366 -9.49 -20.59 -21.06
CA ILE A 366 -10.94 -20.85 -20.97
C ILE A 366 -11.55 -20.68 -22.37
N PRO A 367 -11.87 -21.78 -23.09
CA PRO A 367 -12.24 -21.70 -24.52
C PRO A 367 -13.53 -20.93 -24.79
N ASN A 368 -14.49 -20.94 -23.85
CA ASN A 368 -15.80 -20.32 -24.03
C ASN A 368 -15.84 -18.82 -23.68
N LEU A 369 -14.67 -18.17 -23.57
CA LEU A 369 -14.57 -16.77 -23.20
C LEU A 369 -14.67 -15.87 -24.43
N SER A 370 -15.56 -14.88 -24.41
CA SER A 370 -15.77 -14.00 -25.57
C SER A 370 -14.60 -13.06 -25.87
N LYS A 371 -13.76 -12.74 -24.87
CA LYS A 371 -12.61 -11.83 -24.93
C LYS A 371 -11.56 -12.22 -23.91
N ASN A 372 -10.28 -12.00 -24.22
CA ASN A 372 -9.21 -12.13 -23.24
C ASN A 372 -9.35 -11.09 -22.13
N LEU A 373 -8.91 -11.43 -20.92
CA LEU A 373 -9.00 -10.59 -19.75
C LEU A 373 -7.63 -10.43 -19.08
N LEU A 374 -7.32 -9.20 -18.68
CA LEU A 374 -6.14 -8.89 -17.88
C LEU A 374 -6.54 -8.70 -16.41
N SER A 375 -5.78 -9.29 -15.51
CA SER A 375 -5.92 -9.08 -14.07
C SER A 375 -5.06 -7.89 -13.65
N VAL A 376 -5.70 -6.83 -13.17
CA VAL A 376 -5.00 -5.67 -12.59
C VAL A 376 -4.23 -6.06 -11.33
N PRO A 377 -4.80 -6.85 -10.38
CA PRO A 377 -4.04 -7.34 -9.24
C PRO A 377 -2.74 -8.07 -9.63
N VAL A 378 -2.81 -8.98 -10.62
CA VAL A 378 -1.63 -9.75 -11.05
C VAL A 378 -0.61 -8.85 -11.74
N LEU A 379 -1.04 -7.86 -12.53
CA LEU A 379 -0.12 -6.84 -13.06
C LEU A 379 0.62 -6.09 -11.95
N THR A 380 -0.10 -5.69 -10.90
CA THR A 380 0.49 -4.97 -9.77
C THR A 380 1.40 -5.83 -8.90
N GLU A 381 1.07 -7.11 -8.72
CA GLU A 381 1.92 -8.08 -8.03
C GLU A 381 3.23 -8.32 -8.81
N ASN A 382 3.18 -8.29 -10.14
CA ASN A 382 4.34 -8.35 -11.02
C ASN A 382 5.08 -7.00 -11.19
N GLY A 383 4.78 -6.01 -10.32
CA GLY A 383 5.52 -4.75 -10.24
C GLY A 383 5.09 -3.67 -11.24
N ALA A 384 4.03 -3.89 -12.03
CA ALA A 384 3.46 -2.84 -12.87
C ALA A 384 2.58 -1.89 -12.05
N ARG A 385 2.53 -0.62 -12.43
CA ARG A 385 1.57 0.35 -11.90
C ARG A 385 0.46 0.57 -12.92
N VAL A 386 -0.80 0.40 -12.49
CA VAL A 386 -1.96 0.67 -13.34
C VAL A 386 -2.63 1.96 -12.87
N ILE A 387 -2.77 2.93 -13.78
CA ILE A 387 -3.37 4.24 -13.54
C ILE A 387 -4.66 4.32 -14.35
N PHE A 388 -5.79 4.58 -13.69
CA PHE A 388 -7.08 4.75 -14.36
C PHE A 388 -7.38 6.24 -14.51
N GLU A 389 -7.71 6.64 -15.73
CA GLU A 389 -8.11 8.00 -16.10
C GLU A 389 -9.47 7.94 -16.80
N GLU A 390 -10.12 9.09 -16.97
CA GLU A 390 -11.40 9.16 -17.69
C GLU A 390 -11.27 8.66 -19.15
N SER A 391 -10.11 8.93 -19.76
CA SER A 391 -9.82 8.57 -21.16
C SER A 391 -9.41 7.12 -21.37
N GLY A 392 -9.02 6.40 -20.31
CA GLY A 392 -8.47 5.05 -20.42
C GLY A 392 -7.75 4.55 -19.16
N ALA A 393 -6.95 3.50 -19.34
CA ALA A 393 -6.08 2.97 -18.32
C ALA A 393 -4.65 2.90 -18.85
N THR A 394 -3.69 3.27 -18.02
CA THR A 394 -2.27 3.30 -18.34
C THR A 394 -1.55 2.25 -17.49
N ILE A 395 -0.86 1.31 -18.13
CA ILE A 395 0.01 0.33 -17.48
C ILE A 395 1.45 0.85 -17.61
N LEU A 396 2.11 1.11 -16.48
CA LEU A 396 3.50 1.54 -16.38
C LEU A 396 4.32 0.37 -15.81
N GLN A 397 5.28 -0.15 -16.57
CA GLN A 397 6.18 -1.21 -16.13
C GLN A 397 7.36 -0.65 -15.32
N HIS A 398 8.11 -1.52 -14.64
CA HIS A 398 9.26 -1.13 -13.83
C HIS A 398 10.41 -0.52 -14.65
N ASP A 399 10.54 -0.91 -15.92
CA ASP A 399 11.52 -0.34 -16.85
C ASP A 399 11.12 1.05 -17.40
N GLY A 400 9.98 1.59 -16.94
CA GLY A 400 9.43 2.87 -17.38
C GLY A 400 8.62 2.79 -18.68
N SER A 401 8.54 1.62 -19.32
CA SER A 401 7.71 1.45 -20.51
C SER A 401 6.21 1.51 -20.16
N MET A 402 5.41 1.99 -21.12
CA MET A 402 4.03 2.36 -20.86
C MET A 402 3.09 1.89 -21.96
N VAL A 403 1.96 1.29 -21.56
CA VAL A 403 0.86 0.89 -22.45
C VAL A 403 -0.41 1.63 -22.06
N LYS A 404 -1.00 2.36 -23.00
CA LYS A 404 -2.30 3.02 -22.82
C LYS A 404 -3.41 2.19 -23.45
N SER A 405 -4.47 1.94 -22.69
CA SER A 405 -5.72 1.38 -23.18
C SER A 405 -6.60 2.48 -23.77
N LYS A 406 -7.57 2.08 -24.59
CA LYS A 406 -8.64 2.97 -25.06
C LYS A 406 -9.92 2.65 -24.30
N THR A 407 -10.66 3.67 -23.87
CA THR A 407 -12.02 3.49 -23.36
C THR A 407 -13.00 3.27 -24.50
N ASN A 408 -13.64 2.10 -24.52
CA ASN A 408 -14.79 1.85 -25.39
C ASN A 408 -16.06 2.34 -24.66
N GLN A 409 -16.47 3.60 -24.93
CA GLN A 409 -17.58 4.25 -24.22
C GLN A 409 -18.91 3.49 -24.38
N HIS A 410 -19.17 2.89 -25.55
CA HIS A 410 -20.39 2.12 -25.79
C HIS A 410 -20.46 0.85 -24.92
N LYS A 411 -19.32 0.19 -24.71
CA LYS A 411 -19.24 -1.07 -23.94
C LYS A 411 -18.82 -0.84 -22.49
N LYS A 412 -18.55 0.41 -22.10
CA LYS A 412 -18.04 0.82 -20.77
C LYS A 412 -16.88 -0.05 -20.30
N ARG A 413 -15.92 -0.33 -21.18
CA ARG A 413 -14.75 -1.18 -20.88
C ARG A 413 -13.48 -0.60 -21.47
N TRP A 414 -12.35 -0.87 -20.83
CA TRP A 414 -11.02 -0.54 -21.32
C TRP A 414 -10.49 -1.65 -22.22
N GLU A 415 -10.03 -1.29 -23.41
CA GLU A 415 -9.51 -2.23 -24.42
C GLU A 415 -8.04 -1.93 -24.69
N ILE A 416 -7.21 -2.96 -24.61
CA ILE A 416 -5.82 -2.93 -25.05
C ILE A 416 -5.74 -3.78 -26.32
N HIS A 417 -5.30 -3.15 -27.42
CA HIS A 417 -5.08 -3.83 -28.68
C HIS A 417 -3.59 -4.18 -28.79
N GLY A 418 -3.31 -5.47 -28.80
CA GLY A 418 -1.97 -6.00 -28.92
C GLY A 418 -2.02 -7.45 -29.40
N ASP A 419 -0.88 -7.92 -29.84
CA ASP A 419 -0.69 -9.29 -30.30
C ASP A 419 -0.14 -10.13 -29.15
N SER A 420 -0.55 -11.40 -29.08
CA SER A 420 0.11 -12.36 -28.22
C SER A 420 1.33 -12.89 -28.96
N LEU A 421 2.51 -12.75 -28.38
CA LEU A 421 3.71 -13.43 -28.85
C LEU A 421 3.71 -14.85 -28.27
N ALA A 422 2.78 -15.70 -28.73
CA ALA A 422 3.03 -17.13 -28.62
C ALA A 422 4.24 -17.46 -29.49
N ALA A 423 5.17 -18.23 -28.94
CA ALA A 423 6.49 -18.43 -29.50
C ALA A 423 6.42 -18.79 -31.00
N GLN A 424 7.15 -18.03 -31.83
CA GLN A 424 7.58 -18.45 -33.18
C GLN A 424 8.60 -19.61 -33.12
N PHE A 425 8.57 -20.41 -32.05
CA PHE A 425 9.39 -21.59 -31.82
C PHE A 425 8.42 -22.75 -31.62
N ASN A 426 7.99 -23.37 -32.70
CA ASN A 426 7.54 -24.76 -32.73
C ASN A 426 7.64 -25.22 -34.20
N ASP A 427 8.76 -25.89 -34.51
CA ASP A 427 8.79 -26.89 -35.59
C ASP A 427 7.77 -28.00 -35.25
N PRO A 428 7.05 -28.58 -36.23
CA PRO A 428 5.92 -29.46 -35.92
C PRO A 428 6.40 -30.85 -35.48
N LEU A 429 5.90 -31.32 -34.34
CA LEU A 429 5.83 -32.74 -34.04
C LEU A 429 4.36 -33.16 -34.07
N GLU A 430 4.06 -34.03 -35.02
CA GLU A 430 2.73 -34.58 -35.30
C GLU A 430 2.17 -35.43 -34.15
N GLY A 431 0.84 -35.38 -34.03
CA GLY A 431 0.03 -36.52 -33.64
C GLY A 431 -0.46 -36.50 -32.19
N ILE A 432 -1.76 -36.26 -32.01
CA ILE A 432 -2.73 -37.22 -31.43
C ILE A 432 -4.13 -36.61 -31.53
N ASP A 433 -4.99 -37.30 -32.27
CA ASP A 433 -6.43 -37.08 -32.36
C ASP A 433 -7.13 -37.44 -31.04
N THR A 434 -7.97 -36.55 -30.52
CA THR A 434 -9.06 -36.93 -29.60
C THR A 434 -10.31 -36.12 -29.90
N GLY A 435 -11.16 -36.67 -30.78
CA GLY A 435 -12.52 -36.20 -30.97
C GLY A 435 -13.41 -36.61 -29.80
N THR A 436 -14.13 -35.66 -29.21
CA THR A 436 -15.43 -35.92 -28.56
C THR A 436 -16.28 -34.64 -28.61
N SER A 437 -17.39 -34.70 -29.34
CA SER A 437 -18.40 -33.63 -29.42
C SER A 437 -19.22 -33.57 -28.12
N PRO A 438 -19.44 -32.39 -27.50
CA PRO A 438 -20.40 -32.23 -26.43
C PRO A 438 -21.80 -31.92 -26.99
N ALA A 439 -22.78 -32.62 -26.43
CA ALA A 439 -24.21 -32.51 -26.73
C ALA A 439 -24.75 -31.07 -26.71
N GLU A 440 -25.65 -30.79 -27.65
CA GLU A 440 -26.41 -29.55 -27.79
C GLU A 440 -27.14 -29.17 -26.49
N HIS A 441 -26.69 -28.10 -25.84
CA HIS A 441 -27.48 -27.43 -24.83
C HIS A 441 -28.56 -26.59 -25.51
N LYS A 442 -29.83 -26.88 -25.20
CA LYS A 442 -31.00 -26.09 -25.60
C LYS A 442 -30.76 -24.62 -25.23
N GLY A 443 -30.46 -23.80 -26.23
CA GLY A 443 -30.21 -22.37 -26.06
C GLY A 443 -31.41 -21.69 -25.40
N HIS A 444 -31.19 -21.06 -24.25
CA HIS A 444 -32.16 -20.16 -23.68
C HIS A 444 -32.33 -18.96 -24.63
N THR A 445 -33.55 -18.71 -25.09
CA THR A 445 -33.82 -17.53 -25.93
C THR A 445 -33.51 -16.26 -25.12
N ILE A 446 -32.95 -15.24 -25.77
CA ILE A 446 -32.63 -13.94 -25.16
C ILE A 446 -33.85 -13.39 -24.39
N SER A 447 -35.07 -13.62 -24.91
CA SER A 447 -36.32 -13.25 -24.23
C SER A 447 -36.50 -13.89 -22.85
N LYS A 448 -36.07 -15.15 -22.65
CA LYS A 448 -36.16 -15.85 -21.36
C LYS A 448 -35.21 -15.22 -20.33
N LEU A 449 -34.00 -14.90 -20.77
CA LEU A 449 -32.99 -14.22 -19.96
C LEU A 449 -33.45 -12.84 -19.47
N TRP A 450 -34.11 -12.06 -20.32
CA TRP A 450 -34.66 -10.76 -19.91
C TRP A 450 -35.85 -10.91 -18.97
N HIS A 451 -36.70 -11.92 -19.23
CA HIS A 451 -37.83 -12.22 -18.38
C HIS A 451 -37.39 -12.59 -16.95
N GLU A 452 -36.31 -13.36 -16.78
CA GLU A 452 -35.75 -13.72 -15.48
C GLU A 452 -35.05 -12.52 -14.79
N ARG A 453 -34.24 -11.74 -15.53
CA ARG A 453 -33.46 -10.61 -14.97
C ARG A 453 -34.31 -9.46 -14.43
N PHE A 454 -35.47 -9.18 -15.05
CA PHE A 454 -36.33 -8.05 -14.67
C PHE A 454 -37.48 -8.43 -13.73
N ARG A 455 -37.35 -9.53 -12.98
CA ARG A 455 -38.38 -10.07 -12.06
C ARG A 455 -39.70 -10.40 -12.77
N HIS A 456 -39.62 -11.17 -13.85
CA HIS A 456 -40.78 -11.69 -14.56
C HIS A 456 -41.79 -10.63 -15.02
N PRO A 457 -41.35 -9.56 -15.71
CA PRO A 457 -42.28 -8.57 -16.22
C PRO A 457 -43.23 -9.25 -17.22
N GLY A 458 -44.51 -8.87 -17.16
CA GLY A 458 -45.50 -9.34 -18.12
C GLY A 458 -45.11 -8.92 -19.55
N ARG A 459 -45.60 -9.66 -20.55
CA ARG A 459 -45.26 -9.51 -21.98
C ARG A 459 -45.19 -8.05 -22.46
N SER A 460 -46.16 -7.21 -22.05
CA SER A 460 -46.21 -5.79 -22.42
C SER A 460 -45.03 -4.99 -21.85
N LYS A 461 -44.71 -5.18 -20.56
CA LYS A 461 -43.56 -4.53 -19.92
C LYS A 461 -42.23 -5.05 -20.48
N THR A 462 -42.11 -6.35 -20.77
CA THR A 462 -40.91 -6.89 -21.42
C THR A 462 -40.70 -6.27 -22.79
N LYS A 463 -41.76 -6.11 -23.60
CA LYS A 463 -41.69 -5.42 -24.90
C LYS A 463 -41.30 -3.95 -24.76
N GLN A 464 -41.79 -3.23 -23.76
CA GLN A 464 -41.40 -1.83 -23.51
C GLN A 464 -39.93 -1.72 -23.12
N ILE A 465 -39.47 -2.59 -22.22
CA ILE A 465 -38.05 -2.65 -21.81
C ILE A 465 -37.18 -2.99 -23.02
N GLN A 466 -37.57 -3.98 -23.82
CA GLN A 466 -36.85 -4.35 -25.03
C GLN A 466 -36.78 -3.19 -26.04
N ALA A 467 -37.90 -2.52 -26.31
CA ALA A 467 -37.94 -1.38 -27.23
C ALA A 467 -37.07 -0.21 -26.75
N HIS A 468 -37.00 0.01 -25.43
CA HIS A 468 -36.18 1.07 -24.83
C HIS A 468 -34.67 0.81 -25.01
N TYR A 469 -34.22 -0.45 -24.95
CA TYR A 469 -32.80 -0.77 -24.97
C TYR A 469 -32.27 -1.30 -26.32
N LEU A 470 -33.12 -1.88 -27.18
CA LEU A 470 -32.73 -2.51 -28.45
C LEU A 470 -33.32 -1.83 -29.70
N GLY A 471 -34.18 -0.83 -29.55
CA GLY A 471 -34.87 -0.18 -30.68
C GLY A 471 -36.09 -0.96 -31.19
N LYS A 472 -36.94 -0.32 -32.01
CA LYS A 472 -38.28 -0.83 -32.40
C LYS A 472 -38.27 -1.99 -33.40
N GLU A 473 -37.14 -2.30 -34.04
CA GLU A 473 -37.10 -3.24 -35.17
C GLU A 473 -36.83 -4.71 -34.77
N THR A 474 -36.29 -4.97 -33.59
CA THR A 474 -36.08 -6.35 -33.10
C THR A 474 -37.34 -6.89 -32.41
N GLN A 475 -38.21 -7.58 -33.14
CA GLN A 475 -39.29 -8.36 -32.54
C GLN A 475 -38.76 -9.73 -32.07
N LEU A 476 -38.60 -9.91 -30.76
CA LEU A 476 -38.40 -11.23 -30.16
C LEU A 476 -39.75 -11.72 -29.62
N GLU A 477 -40.14 -12.94 -29.98
CA GLU A 477 -41.34 -13.54 -29.43
C GLU A 477 -41.12 -13.92 -27.95
N HIS A 478 -41.76 -13.16 -27.06
CA HIS A 478 -41.85 -13.52 -25.65
C HIS A 478 -42.91 -14.59 -25.44
N ASN A 479 -42.49 -15.80 -25.08
CA ASN A 479 -43.38 -16.89 -24.70
C ASN A 479 -43.36 -17.08 -23.17
N ALA A 480 -44.17 -16.27 -22.48
CA ALA A 480 -44.30 -16.29 -21.00
C ALA A 480 -44.83 -17.61 -20.42
N LYS A 481 -45.41 -18.47 -21.27
CA LYS A 481 -46.19 -19.63 -20.84
C LYS A 481 -45.33 -20.70 -20.17
N ASP A 482 -44.02 -20.71 -20.44
CA ASP A 482 -43.11 -21.75 -19.97
C ASP A 482 -42.30 -21.35 -18.73
N CYS A 483 -42.64 -20.23 -18.08
CA CYS A 483 -41.96 -19.80 -16.85
C CYS A 483 -42.68 -20.31 -15.60
N ASN A 484 -42.11 -21.32 -14.94
CA ASN A 484 -42.65 -21.90 -13.69
C ASN A 484 -42.90 -20.83 -12.60
N CYS A 485 -42.00 -19.85 -12.44
CA CYS A 485 -42.17 -18.78 -11.46
C CYS A 485 -43.39 -17.90 -11.75
N CYS A 486 -43.64 -17.55 -13.02
CA CYS A 486 -44.85 -16.83 -13.41
C CYS A 486 -46.12 -17.63 -13.14
N SER A 487 -46.08 -18.93 -13.45
CA SER A 487 -47.23 -19.83 -13.28
C SER A 487 -47.58 -19.98 -11.80
N GLN A 488 -46.59 -20.17 -10.93
CA GLN A 488 -46.78 -20.23 -9.48
C GLN A 488 -47.30 -18.91 -8.91
N ALA A 489 -46.73 -17.76 -9.32
CA ALA A 489 -47.19 -16.45 -8.86
C ALA A 489 -48.64 -16.13 -9.29
N LYS A 490 -49.10 -16.66 -10.42
CA LYS A 490 -50.50 -16.52 -10.84
C LYS A 490 -51.45 -17.41 -10.05
N GLN A 491 -51.00 -18.56 -9.56
CA GLN A 491 -51.81 -19.45 -8.73
C GLN A 491 -52.02 -18.89 -7.30
N THR A 492 -51.15 -17.99 -6.84
CA THR A 492 -51.23 -17.39 -5.49
C THR A 492 -51.95 -16.04 -5.46
N GLN A 493 -52.39 -15.50 -6.60
CA GLN A 493 -53.23 -14.30 -6.60
C GLN A 493 -54.64 -14.63 -6.10
N ALA A 494 -55.03 -14.04 -4.97
CA ALA A 494 -56.41 -14.06 -4.50
C ALA A 494 -57.34 -13.55 -5.61
N ARG A 495 -58.44 -14.26 -5.87
CA ARG A 495 -59.46 -13.81 -6.83
C ARG A 495 -59.91 -12.40 -6.43
N MET A 496 -59.54 -11.40 -7.21
CA MET A 496 -60.13 -10.07 -7.05
C MET A 496 -61.63 -10.21 -7.29
N GLY A 497 -62.42 -9.75 -6.31
CA GLY A 497 -63.87 -9.84 -6.33
C GLY A 497 -64.39 -9.32 -7.66
N SER A 498 -65.27 -10.09 -8.29
CA SER A 498 -65.99 -9.68 -9.50
C SER A 498 -66.58 -8.30 -9.28
N SER A 499 -66.11 -7.29 -10.03
CA SER A 499 -66.72 -5.97 -10.00
C SER A 499 -68.16 -6.10 -10.49
N LYS A 500 -69.12 -5.91 -9.59
CA LYS A 500 -70.52 -5.71 -9.96
C LYS A 500 -70.60 -4.36 -10.67
N THR A 501 -70.46 -4.38 -11.98
CA THR A 501 -71.01 -3.36 -12.87
C THR A 501 -72.07 -4.04 -13.70
N GLU A 502 -73.25 -4.16 -13.11
CA GLU A 502 -74.48 -4.35 -13.88
C GLU A 502 -75.31 -3.08 -13.72
N ARG A 503 -75.62 -2.51 -14.88
CA ARG A 503 -76.45 -1.33 -15.09
C ARG A 503 -77.93 -1.70 -14.85
N ALA A 504 -78.60 -0.94 -14.01
CA ALA A 504 -79.91 -0.33 -14.27
C ALA A 504 -80.12 0.78 -13.22
#